data_AF-A0A6J6T954-F1
#
_entry.id   AF-A0A6J6T954-F1
#
_cell.length_a   1.000
_cell.length_b   1.000
_cell.length_c   1.000
_cell.angle_alpha   90.00
_cell.angle_beta   90.00
_cell.angle_gamma   90.00
#
_symmetry.space_group_name_H-M   'P 1'
#
loop_
_entity.id
_entity.type
_entity.pdbx_description
1 polymer ?
#
loop_
_entity_poly.entity_id
_entity_poly.type
_entity_poly.pdbx_seq_one_letter_code
_entity_poly.pdbx_strand_id
1 'polypeptide(L)'
;MLLGHWYLVQPGLPRAPILELVRWNAMVWPFELGVLLWPTGMVSVLNGNIDDHYNGLLGWFWIASSITTIILIGVTRAALKERAYSAVMAATGLLYLAILTAFGMDVVARALLS
;
A
#
# COMPACT_ATOMS: atom_id res chain seq x y z
N MET A 1 3.25 0.74 14.61
CA MET A 1 2.33 -0.15 15.38
C MET A 1 1.60 0.60 16.50
N LEU A 2 1.27 1.87 16.30
CA LEU A 2 0.62 2.67 17.34
C LEU A 2 -0.86 2.29 17.47
N LEU A 3 -1.58 2.11 16.35
CA LEU A 3 -3.02 1.77 16.36
C LEU A 3 -3.35 0.41 17.00
N GLY A 4 -2.54 -0.63 16.76
CA GLY A 4 -2.78 -1.97 17.31
C GLY A 4 -2.66 -2.04 18.83
N HIS A 5 -1.76 -1.25 19.44
CA HIS A 5 -1.62 -1.21 20.89
C HIS A 5 -2.81 -0.51 21.57
N TRP A 6 -3.47 0.45 20.92
CA TRP A 6 -4.63 1.15 21.49
C TRP A 6 -5.82 0.22 21.63
N TYR A 7 -5.97 -0.73 20.69
CA TYR A 7 -6.95 -1.80 20.84
C TYR A 7 -6.63 -2.68 22.04
N LEU A 8 -5.35 -3.03 22.25
CA LEU A 8 -4.92 -3.88 23.39
C LEU A 8 -5.20 -3.22 24.74
N VAL A 9 -5.03 -1.91 24.81
CA VAL A 9 -5.25 -1.12 26.03
C VAL A 9 -6.74 -0.74 26.19
N GLN A 10 -7.51 -0.69 25.10
CA GLN A 10 -8.92 -0.31 25.12
C GLN A 10 -9.77 -1.15 24.12
N PRO A 11 -10.28 -2.33 24.54
CA PRO A 11 -10.96 -3.29 23.67
C PRO A 11 -12.28 -2.82 23.04
N GLY A 12 -12.84 -1.70 23.52
CA GLY A 12 -14.12 -1.13 23.06
C GLY A 12 -14.02 -0.16 21.87
N LEU A 13 -12.83 0.08 21.31
CA LEU A 13 -12.64 1.03 20.21
C LEU A 13 -13.45 0.62 18.96
N PRO A 14 -14.27 1.53 18.38
CA PRO A 14 -15.04 1.24 17.17
C PRO A 14 -14.11 0.95 16.00
N ARG A 15 -14.49 -0.02 15.14
CA ARG A 15 -13.73 -0.42 13.94
C ARG A 15 -13.88 0.52 12.75
N ALA A 16 -14.83 1.45 12.86
CA ALA A 16 -15.20 2.39 11.80
C ALA A 16 -14.01 3.21 11.28
N PRO A 17 -13.11 3.77 12.13
CA PRO A 17 -11.97 4.56 11.64
C PRO A 17 -10.99 3.76 10.79
N ILE A 18 -10.72 2.49 11.15
CA ILE A 18 -9.84 1.63 10.36
C ILE A 18 -10.48 1.34 9.00
N LEU A 19 -11.78 1.07 8.98
CA LEU A 19 -12.51 0.77 7.75
C LEU A 19 -12.54 2.00 6.83
N GLU A 20 -12.67 3.19 7.39
CA GLU A 20 -12.57 4.45 6.66
C GLU A 20 -11.17 4.67 6.06
N LEU A 21 -10.10 4.45 6.83
CA LEU A 21 -8.72 4.51 6.32
C LEU A 21 -8.49 3.53 5.17
N VAL A 22 -8.91 2.28 5.32
CA VAL A 22 -8.79 1.26 4.26
C VAL A 22 -9.56 1.69 3.01
N ARG A 23 -10.75 2.26 3.18
CA ARG A 23 -11.58 2.73 2.07
C ARG A 23 -10.91 3.87 1.30
N TRP A 24 -10.43 4.89 2.01
CA TRP A 24 -9.73 6.02 1.40
C TRP A 24 -8.45 5.58 0.72
N ASN A 25 -7.65 4.71 1.36
CA ASN A 25 -6.44 4.18 0.75
C ASN A 25 -6.74 3.39 -0.53
N ALA A 26 -7.79 2.56 -0.52
CA ALA A 26 -8.24 1.83 -1.71
C ALA A 26 -8.71 2.75 -2.85
N MET A 27 -9.28 3.92 -2.53
CA MET A 27 -9.74 4.91 -3.52
C MET A 27 -8.60 5.77 -4.07
N VAL A 28 -7.61 6.12 -3.23
CA VAL A 28 -6.47 6.96 -3.63
C VAL A 28 -5.44 6.16 -4.43
N TRP A 29 -5.20 4.89 -4.05
CA TRP A 29 -4.24 4.01 -4.74
C TRP A 29 -4.36 3.98 -6.28
N PRO A 30 -5.56 3.78 -6.90
CA PRO A 30 -5.66 3.76 -8.36
C PRO A 30 -5.40 5.13 -8.99
N PHE A 31 -5.68 6.23 -8.27
CA PHE A 31 -5.39 7.58 -8.74
C PHE A 31 -3.88 7.83 -8.75
N GLU A 32 -3.18 7.49 -7.67
CA GLU A 32 -1.72 7.59 -7.58
C GLU A 32 -1.03 6.72 -8.64
N LEU A 33 -1.48 5.48 -8.81
CA LEU A 33 -0.97 4.59 -9.85
C LEU A 33 -1.20 5.16 -11.26
N GLY A 34 -2.37 5.74 -11.52
CA GLY A 34 -2.66 6.41 -12.79
C GLY A 34 -1.72 7.57 -13.08
N VAL A 35 -1.38 8.38 -12.08
CA VAL A 35 -0.44 9.49 -12.21
C VAL A 35 0.98 8.99 -12.49
N LEU A 36 1.45 7.97 -11.77
CA LEU A 36 2.80 7.41 -11.97
C LEU A 36 2.96 6.68 -13.31
N LEU A 37 1.86 6.20 -13.90
CA LEU A 37 1.86 5.61 -15.24
C LEU A 37 1.76 6.65 -16.35
N TRP A 38 1.35 7.89 -16.06
CA TRP A 38 1.17 8.94 -17.06
C TRP A 38 2.53 9.35 -17.67
N PRO A 39 2.68 9.40 -19.01
CA PRO A 39 3.97 9.72 -19.64
C PRO A 39 4.46 11.15 -19.34
N THR A 40 5.76 11.38 -19.11
CA THR A 40 6.85 10.43 -18.83
C THR A 40 6.71 9.82 -17.43
N GLY A 41 6.55 8.49 -17.36
CA GLY A 41 6.22 7.78 -16.11
C GLY A 41 6.85 6.38 -16.05
N MET A 42 6.43 5.56 -15.09
CA MET A 42 6.99 4.22 -14.85
C MET A 42 6.85 3.25 -16.03
N VAL A 43 5.90 3.50 -16.95
CA VAL A 43 5.79 2.77 -18.22
C VAL A 43 7.06 2.92 -19.07
N SER A 44 7.71 4.09 -19.03
CA SER A 44 8.94 4.36 -19.77
C SER A 44 10.14 3.58 -19.22
N VAL A 45 10.19 3.36 -17.89
CA VAL A 45 11.19 2.50 -17.23
C VAL A 45 10.98 1.04 -17.65
N LEU A 46 9.73 0.56 -17.61
CA LEU A 46 9.40 -0.82 -17.94
C LEU A 46 9.62 -1.18 -19.42
N ASN A 47 9.45 -0.20 -20.31
CA ASN A 47 9.75 -0.36 -21.75
C ASN A 47 11.25 -0.23 -22.07
N GLY A 48 12.11 0.06 -21.09
CA GLY A 48 13.55 0.25 -21.30
C GLY A 48 13.92 1.59 -21.96
N ASN A 49 12.97 2.53 -22.00
CA ASN A 49 13.20 3.88 -22.52
C ASN A 49 13.91 4.78 -21.49
N ILE A 50 13.82 4.42 -20.21
CA ILE A 50 14.58 4.97 -19.09
C ILE A 50 15.34 3.78 -18.49
N ASP A 51 16.67 3.86 -18.48
CA ASP A 51 17.51 2.84 -17.86
C ASP A 51 17.47 3.00 -16.34
N ASP A 52 17.18 1.92 -15.63
CA ASP A 52 17.15 1.91 -14.18
C ASP A 52 18.53 1.66 -13.55
N HIS A 53 19.58 1.41 -14.35
CA HIS A 53 20.94 1.06 -13.93
C HIS A 53 21.07 -0.26 -13.13
N TYR A 54 19.95 -0.94 -12.88
CA TYR A 54 19.88 -2.20 -12.12
C TYR A 54 19.24 -3.33 -12.95
N ASN A 55 19.32 -3.24 -14.28
CA ASN A 55 18.84 -4.26 -15.23
C ASN A 55 17.33 -4.58 -15.05
N GLY A 56 16.51 -3.56 -14.81
CA GLY A 56 15.06 -3.67 -14.64
C GLY A 56 14.62 -4.06 -13.21
N LEU A 57 15.54 -4.30 -12.28
CA LEU A 57 15.22 -4.70 -10.90
C LEU A 57 14.31 -3.67 -10.22
N LEU A 58 14.59 -2.37 -10.38
CA LEU A 58 13.82 -1.32 -9.71
C LEU A 58 12.42 -1.17 -10.33
N GLY A 59 12.32 -1.34 -11.65
CA GLY A 59 11.03 -1.42 -12.34
C GLY A 59 10.17 -2.59 -11.83
N TRP A 60 10.75 -3.77 -11.68
CA TRP A 60 10.06 -4.95 -11.12
C TRP A 60 9.69 -4.77 -9.65
N PHE A 61 10.59 -4.18 -8.85
CA PHE A 61 10.32 -3.88 -7.45
C PHE A 61 9.15 -2.89 -7.29
N TRP A 62 9.06 -1.89 -8.16
CA TRP A 62 7.93 -0.97 -8.19
C TRP A 62 6.60 -1.67 -8.50
N ILE A 63 6.58 -2.56 -9.50
CA ILE A 63 5.39 -3.39 -9.82
C ILE A 63 5.01 -4.23 -8.60
N ALA A 64 5.98 -4.94 -8.01
CA ALA A 64 5.75 -5.80 -6.86
C ALA A 64 5.18 -5.00 -5.66
N SER A 65 5.73 -3.81 -5.41
CA SER A 65 5.25 -2.90 -4.35
C SER A 65 3.82 -2.42 -4.61
N SER A 66 3.52 -2.02 -5.86
CA SER A 66 2.19 -1.56 -6.27
C SER A 66 1.13 -2.66 -6.11
N ILE A 67 1.42 -3.88 -6.59
CA ILE A 67 0.52 -5.04 -6.48
C ILE A 67 0.35 -5.47 -5.02
N THR A 68 1.44 -5.50 -4.26
CA THR A 68 1.40 -5.90 -2.84
C THR A 68 0.54 -4.92 -2.02
N THR A 69 0.62 -3.62 -2.32
CA THR A 69 -0.19 -2.59 -1.67
C THR A 69 -1.69 -2.89 -1.78
N ILE A 70 -2.19 -3.13 -3.01
CA ILE A 70 -3.63 -3.38 -3.21
C ILE A 70 -4.08 -4.72 -2.61
N ILE A 71 -3.23 -5.76 -2.65
CA ILE A 71 -3.49 -7.04 -2.00
C ILE A 71 -3.64 -6.83 -0.49
N LEU A 72 -2.70 -6.12 0.14
CA LEU A 72 -2.74 -5.88 1.59
C LEU A 72 -3.94 -5.04 2.01
N ILE A 73 -4.33 -4.03 1.23
CA ILE A 73 -5.57 -3.27 1.45
C ILE A 73 -6.79 -4.20 1.39
N GLY A 74 -6.84 -5.09 0.39
CA GLY A 74 -7.90 -6.08 0.23
C GLY A 74 -8.00 -7.06 1.40
N VAL A 75 -6.87 -7.65 1.82
CA VAL A 75 -6.81 -8.58 2.96
C VAL A 75 -7.14 -7.86 4.26
N THR A 76 -6.69 -6.61 4.46
CA THR A 76 -7.06 -5.80 5.62
C THR A 76 -8.57 -5.59 5.70
N ARG A 77 -9.21 -5.29 4.55
CA ARG A 77 -10.67 -5.15 4.48
C ARG A 77 -11.39 -6.47 4.79
N ALA A 78 -10.84 -7.60 4.34
CA ALA A 78 -11.38 -8.92 4.66
C ALA A 78 -11.25 -9.22 6.16
N ALA A 79 -10.10 -8.94 6.77
CA ALA A 79 -9.87 -9.15 8.20
C ALA A 79 -10.85 -8.35 9.07
N LEU A 80 -11.21 -7.11 8.68
CA LEU A 80 -12.16 -6.30 9.44
C LEU A 80 -13.60 -6.84 9.43
N LYS A 81 -13.96 -7.77 8.53
CA LYS A 81 -15.28 -8.42 8.52
C LYS A 81 -15.41 -9.47 9.63
N GLU A 82 -14.30 -10.00 10.13
CA GLU A 82 -14.30 -11.03 11.17
C GLU A 82 -14.69 -10.45 12.52
N ARG A 83 -15.57 -11.14 13.27
CA ARG A 83 -16.05 -10.64 14.57
C ARG A 83 -14.98 -10.69 15.66
N ALA A 84 -13.95 -11.52 15.50
CA ALA A 84 -12.89 -11.69 16.49
C ALA A 84 -12.11 -10.38 16.71
N TYR A 85 -11.77 -10.11 17.97
CA TYR A 85 -10.94 -8.96 18.34
C TYR A 85 -9.52 -9.06 17.78
N SER A 86 -8.96 -10.28 17.70
CA SER A 86 -7.67 -10.56 17.05
C SER A 86 -7.62 -10.13 15.59
N ALA A 87 -8.75 -10.11 14.89
CA ALA A 87 -8.82 -9.67 13.51
C ALA A 87 -8.55 -8.17 13.35
N VAL A 88 -8.95 -7.36 14.34
CA VAL A 88 -8.67 -5.92 14.35
C VAL A 88 -7.17 -5.67 14.59
N MET A 89 -6.56 -6.42 15.50
CA MET A 89 -5.12 -6.36 15.71
C MET A 89 -4.35 -6.73 14.44
N ALA A 90 -4.72 -7.84 13.78
CA ALA A 90 -4.13 -8.24 12.52
C ALA A 90 -4.31 -7.17 11.43
N ALA A 91 -5.51 -6.60 11.31
CA ALA A 91 -5.80 -5.54 10.34
C ALA A 91 -4.88 -4.32 10.51
N THR A 92 -4.58 -3.90 11.75
CA THR A 92 -3.63 -2.79 11.96
C THR A 92 -2.21 -3.12 11.47
N GLY A 93 -1.74 -4.35 11.67
CA GLY A 93 -0.42 -4.79 11.18
C GLY A 93 -0.35 -4.86 9.66
N LEU A 94 -1.41 -5.40 9.03
CA LEU A 94 -1.53 -5.44 7.57
C LEU A 94 -1.57 -4.04 6.95
N LEU A 95 -2.25 -3.10 7.60
CA LEU A 95 -2.27 -1.69 7.19
C LEU A 95 -0.88 -1.05 7.21
N TYR A 96 -0.03 -1.37 8.19
CA TYR A 96 1.36 -0.89 8.21
C TYR A 96 2.18 -1.41 7.04
N LEU A 97 2.04 -2.70 6.73
CA LEU A 97 2.70 -3.28 5.54
C LEU A 97 2.17 -2.64 4.25
N ALA A 98 0.88 -2.34 4.18
CA ALA A 98 0.28 -1.65 3.04
C ALA A 98 0.87 -0.23 2.88
N ILE A 99 1.07 0.50 3.98
CA ILE A 99 1.71 1.82 3.95
C ILE A 99 3.16 1.72 3.48
N LEU A 100 3.92 0.75 3.98
CA LEU A 100 5.33 0.57 3.57
C LEU A 100 5.47 0.24 2.08
N THR A 101 4.58 -0.61 1.56
CA THR A 101 4.57 -0.97 0.13
C THR A 101 4.07 0.18 -0.75
N ALA A 102 3.13 1.01 -0.26
CA ALA A 102 2.72 2.24 -0.94
C ALA A 102 3.88 3.25 -1.01
N PHE A 103 4.64 3.44 0.07
CA PHE A 103 5.85 4.27 0.03
C PHE A 103 6.91 3.72 -0.93
N GLY A 104 7.06 2.40 -1.01
CA GLY A 104 7.94 1.77 -2.00
C GLY A 104 7.57 2.14 -3.44
N MET A 105 6.27 2.21 -3.73
CA MET A 105 5.76 2.65 -5.04
C MET A 105 6.11 4.11 -5.35
N ASP A 106 5.93 5.04 -4.40
CA ASP A 106 6.22 6.47 -4.62
C ASP A 106 7.73 6.78 -4.67
N VAL A 107 8.51 6.24 -3.72
CA VAL A 107 9.95 6.52 -3.61
C VAL A 107 10.72 5.99 -4.82
N VAL A 108 10.41 4.78 -5.27
CA VAL A 108 11.09 4.18 -6.42
C VAL A 108 10.75 4.93 -7.70
N ALA A 109 9.48 5.32 -7.88
CA ALA A 109 9.09 6.11 -9.04
C ALA A 109 9.81 7.47 -9.07
N ARG A 110 9.91 8.15 -7.92
CA ARG A 110 10.66 9.42 -7.84
C ARG A 110 12.14 9.24 -8.10
N ALA A 111 12.76 8.17 -7.60
CA ALA A 111 14.18 7.91 -7.82
C ALA A 111 14.53 7.64 -9.29
N LEU A 112 13.58 7.08 -10.06
CA LEU A 112 13.79 6.73 -11.47
C LEU A 112 13.35 7.81 -12.45
N LEU A 113 12.41 8.68 -12.05
CA LEU A 113 11.83 9.73 -12.90
C LEU A 113 12.38 11.14 -12.62
N SER A 114 13.29 11.29 -11.64
CA SER A 114 13.96 12.56 -11.28
C SER A 114 15.09 12.94 -12.22
#